data_AF-A0A5K7YT70-F1
#
_entry.id   AF-A0A5K7YT70-F1
#
_cell.length_a   1.000
_cell.length_b   1.000
_cell.length_c   1.000
_cell.angle_alpha   90.00
_cell.angle_beta   90.00
_cell.angle_gamma   90.00
#
_symmetry.space_group_name_H-M   'P 1'
#
loop_
_entity.id
_entity.type
_entity.pdbx_description
1 polymer ?
#
loop_
_entity_poly.entity_id
_entity_poly.type
_entity_poly.pdbx_seq_one_letter_code
_entity_poly.pdbx_strand_id
1 'polypeptide(L)' 'MKAIEVKVFDNDLEKAMRILKKKIQNDGLFKRLKLKKSYEKPSEYRRRKEREALRRQRIAAARSRRYR' A
#
# COMPACT_ATOMS: atom_id res chain seq x y z
N MET A 1 6.07 13.81 1.53
CA MET A 1 5.79 12.75 0.54
C MET A 1 7.02 12.63 -0.33
N LYS A 2 7.64 11.46 -0.44
CA LYS A 2 8.79 11.29 -1.34
C LYS A 2 8.24 11.18 -2.76
N ALA A 3 8.76 11.97 -3.70
CA ALA A 3 8.32 11.88 -5.09
C ALA A 3 8.57 10.46 -5.62
N ILE A 4 7.56 9.87 -6.26
CA ILE A 4 7.69 8.53 -6.85
C ILE A 4 8.29 8.70 -8.24
N GLU A 5 9.58 8.41 -8.35
CA GLU A 5 10.32 8.50 -9.60
C GLU A 5 10.78 7.11 -10.07
N VAL A 6 10.79 6.90 -11.39
CA VAL A 6 11.31 5.71 -12.04
C VAL A 6 12.19 6.15 -13.20
N LYS A 7 13.47 5.77 -13.14
CA LYS A 7 14.40 5.93 -14.27
C LYS A 7 14.15 4.81 -15.26
N VAL A 8 14.11 5.15 -16.55
CA VAL A 8 14.03 4.19 -17.64
C VAL A 8 15.45 3.84 -18.05
N PHE A 9 15.73 2.56 -18.19
CA PHE A 9 17.00 2.05 -18.69
C PHE A 9 16.72 1.29 -19.99
N ASP A 10 17.63 1.40 -20.96
CA ASP A 10 17.60 0.66 -22.23
C ASP A 10 16.31 0.82 -23.06
N ASN A 11 15.65 1.98 -22.93
CA ASN A 11 14.37 2.30 -23.58
C ASN A 11 13.22 1.30 -23.24
N ASP A 12 13.34 0.50 -22.18
CA ASP A 12 12.31 -0.44 -21.75
C ASP A 12 11.21 0.27 -20.94
N LEU A 13 10.28 0.87 -21.69
CA LEU A 13 9.13 1.61 -21.15
C LEU A 13 8.14 0.71 -20.41
N GLU A 14 7.94 -0.52 -20.88
CA GLU A 14 6.97 -1.43 -20.27
C GLU A 14 7.41 -1.85 -18.87
N LYS A 15 8.70 -2.16 -18.70
CA LYS A 15 9.27 -2.49 -17.40
C LYS A 15 9.24 -1.29 -16.47
N ALA A 16 9.57 -0.09 -16.96
CA ALA A 16 9.47 1.13 -16.19
C ALA A 16 8.04 1.39 -15.68
N MET A 17 7.04 1.21 -16.55
CA MET A 17 5.63 1.36 -16.18
C MET A 17 5.20 0.34 -15.12
N ARG A 18 5.64 -0.92 -15.26
CA ARG A 18 5.37 -1.98 -14.27
C ARG A 18 5.99 -1.67 -12.92
N ILE A 19 7.22 -1.18 -12.89
CA ILE A 19 7.91 -0.78 -11.66
C ILE A 19 7.19 0.41 -11.00
N LEU A 20 6.79 1.40 -11.80
CA LEU A 20 6.04 2.57 -11.31
C LEU A 20 4.72 2.13 -10.66
N LYS A 21 3.95 1.29 -11.34
CA LYS A 21 2.69 0.73 -10.81
C LYS A 21 2.91 0.02 -9.48
N LYS A 22 3.96 -0.81 -9.38
CA LYS A 22 4.31 -1.53 -8.14
C LYS A 22 4.73 -0.57 -7.02
N LYS A 23 5.50 0.47 -7.31
CA LYS A 23 5.87 1.51 -6.33
C LYS A 23 4.64 2.25 -5.80
N ILE A 24 3.72 2.65 -6.68
CA ILE A 24 2.47 3.34 -6.28
C ILE A 24 1.60 2.43 -5.41
N GLN A 25 1.48 1.15 -5.76
CA GLN A 25 0.74 0.18 -4.97
C GLN A 25 1.35 -0.04 -3.57
N ASN A 26 2.68 -0.14 -3.49
CA ASN A 26 3.40 -0.31 -2.22
C ASN A 26 3.29 0.91 -1.30
N ASP A 27 3.34 2.12 -1.85
CA ASP A 27 3.16 3.37 -1.08
C ASP A 27 1.72 3.49 -0.51
N GLY A 28 0.76 2.74 -1.06
CA GLY A 28 -0.62 2.72 -0.60
C GLY A 28 -1.37 4.02 -0.91
N LEU A 29 -0.88 4.80 -1.88
CA LEU A 29 -1.45 6.09 -2.27
C LEU A 29 -2.95 5.99 -2.59
N PHE A 30 -3.33 5.04 -3.44
CA PHE A 30 -4.74 4.82 -3.80
C PHE A 30 -5.62 4.48 -2.60
N LYS A 31 -5.09 3.74 -1.63
CA LYS A 31 -5.82 3.42 -0.39
C LYS A 31 -6.05 4.68 0.43
N ARG A 32 -5.04 5.55 0.56
CA ARG A 32 -5.17 6.84 1.28
C ARG A 32 -6.16 7.77 0.57
N LEU A 33 -6.10 7.86 -0.75
CA LEU A 33 -7.02 8.68 -1.54
C LEU A 33 -8.47 8.20 -1.38
N LYS A 34 -8.71 6.89 -1.44
CA LYS A 34 -10.05 6.32 -1.23
C LYS A 34 -10.59 6.62 0.18
N LEU A 35 -9.73 6.51 1.20
CA LEU A 35 -10.12 6.81 2.58
C LEU A 35 -10.40 8.29 2.83
N LYS A 36 -9.71 9.19 2.12
CA LYS A 36 -9.90 10.64 2.24
C LYS A 36 -11.04 11.20 1.39
N LYS A 37 -11.65 10.40 0.51
CA LYS A 37 -12.72 10.86 -0.40
C LYS A 37 -13.97 11.32 0.35
N SER A 38 -14.23 10.78 1.52
CA SER A 38 -15.38 11.10 2.38
C SER A 38 -14.92 11.33 3.81
N TYR A 39 -15.65 12.15 4.56
CA TYR A 39 -15.45 12.27 6.00
C TYR A 39 -15.70 10.92 6.68
N GLU A 40 -14.76 10.49 7.52
CA GLU A 40 -14.88 9.28 8.34
C GLU A 40 -15.09 9.71 9.79
N LYS A 41 -16.16 9.23 10.44
CA LYS A 41 -16.42 9.57 11.84
C LYS A 41 -15.30 9.02 12.75
N PRO A 42 -14.96 9.68 13.88
CA PRO A 42 -13.89 9.24 14.76
C PRO A 42 -14.07 7.81 15.31
N SER A 43 -15.31 7.38 15.53
CA SER A 43 -15.64 6.01 15.95
C SER A 43 -15.38 4.97 14.85
N GLU A 44 -15.69 5.31 13.61
CA GLU A 44 -15.44 4.45 12.44
C GLU A 44 -13.95 4.34 12.14
N TYR A 45 -13.23 5.46 12.26
CA TYR A 45 -11.77 5.50 12.16
C TYR A 45 -11.11 4.55 13.16
N ARG A 46 -11.52 4.58 14.44
CA ARG A 46 -11.02 3.68 15.49
C ARG A 46 -11.26 2.21 15.13
N ARG A 47 -12.49 1.85 14.78
CA ARG A 47 -12.87 0.48 14.36
C ARG A 47 -12.11 0.02 13.11
N ARG A 48 -11.84 0.91 12.16
CA ARG A 48 -11.05 0.57 10.96
C ARG A 48 -9.58 0.36 11.32
N LYS A 49 -8.99 1.22 12.15
CA LYS A 49 -7.59 1.12 12.59
C LYS A 49 -7.32 -0.21 13.30
N GLU A 50 -8.22 -0.62 14.21
CA GLU A 50 -8.14 -1.90 14.91
C GLU A 50 -8.21 -3.09 13.93
N ARG A 51 -9.21 -3.09 13.03
CA ARG A 51 -9.34 -4.13 12.00
C ARG A 51 -8.11 -4.23 11.10
N GLU A 52 -7.54 -3.09 10.69
CA GLU A 52 -6.31 -3.06 9.89
C GLU A 52 -5.10 -3.58 10.64
N ALA A 53 -4.96 -3.27 11.94
CA ALA A 53 -3.88 -3.77 12.77
C ALA A 53 -3.95 -5.30 12.92
N LEU A 54 -5.12 -5.84 13.25
CA LEU A 54 -5.35 -7.30 13.34
C LEU A 54 -5.05 -7.99 12.00
N ARG A 55 -5.49 -7.40 10.88
CA ARG A 55 -5.19 -7.95 9.54
C ARG A 55 -3.69 -7.97 9.27
N ARG A 56 -2.95 -6.90 9.62
CA ARG A 56 -1.48 -6.85 9.44
C ARG A 56 -0.79 -7.92 10.27
N GLN A 57 -1.19 -8.10 11.53
CA GLN A 57 -0.64 -9.14 12.40
C GLN A 57 -0.88 -10.54 11.82
N ARG A 58 -2.11 -10.83 11.35
CA ARG A 58 -2.42 -12.12 10.69
C ARG A 58 -1.55 -12.38 9.46
N ILE A 59 -1.34 -11.36 8.62
CA ILE A 59 -0.49 -11.49 7.43
C ILE A 59 0.98 -11.71 7.82
N ALA A 60 1.47 -10.99 8.83
CA ALA A 60 2.84 -11.14 9.33
C ALA A 60 3.09 -12.55 9.90
N ALA A 61 2.15 -13.06 10.70
CA ALA A 61 2.23 -14.41 11.26
C ALA A 61 2.15 -15.51 10.19
N ALA A 62 1.28 -15.36 9.18
CA ALA A 62 1.22 -16.27 8.05
C ALA A 62 2.52 -16.26 7.24
N ARG A 63 3.14 -15.08 7.09
CA ARG A 63 4.44 -14.94 6.41
C ARG A 63 5.56 -15.61 7.22
N SER A 64 5.65 -15.39 8.52
CA SER A 64 6.69 -16.01 9.36
C SER A 64 6.56 -17.54 9.38
N ARG A 65 5.33 -18.06 9.45
CA ARG A 65 5.07 -19.52 9.38
C ARG A 65 5.51 -20.15 8.06
N ARG A 66 5.54 -19.39 6.96
CA ARG A 66 5.98 -19.90 5.65
C ARG A 66 7.51 -20.06 5.56
N TYR A 67 8.25 -19.32 6.37
CA TYR A 67 9.72 -19.39 6.42
C TYR A 67 10.24 -20.28 7.55
N ARG A 68 9.35 -20.82 8.38
CA ARG A 68 9.65 -21.82 9.41
C ARG A 68 9.34 -23.20 8.87
#